data_AF-A0AAW7N595-F1
#
_entry.id   AF-A0AAW7N595-F1
#
_cell.length_a   1.000
_cell.length_b   1.000
_cell.length_c   1.000
_cell.angle_alpha   90.00
_cell.angle_beta   90.00
_cell.angle_gamma   90.00
#
_symmetry.space_group_name_H-M   'P 1'
#
loop_
_entity.id
_entity.type
_entity.pdbx_description
1 polymer ?
#
loop_
_entity_poly.entity_id
_entity_poly.type
_entity_poly.pdbx_seq_one_letter_code
_entity_poly.pdbx_strand_id
1 'polypeptide(L)'
;MKKKNIVYCTLSFLIPMLVLVIIFALSKVYPFGNNTAVVGDMKNQYAAILTYGKENFFNIHKMLYSNSLALGGNFYPVLTYYLFSPINLIALFFSNKYIPLFY
;
A
#
# COMPACT_ATOMS: atom_id res chain seq x y z
N MET A 1 3.33 -10.22 37.20
CA MET A 1 2.06 -10.49 36.48
C MET A 1 1.57 -11.89 36.83
N LYS A 2 0.27 -12.10 37.11
CA LYS A 2 -0.26 -13.44 37.41
C LYS A 2 -0.06 -14.37 36.19
N LYS A 3 0.37 -15.63 36.39
CA LYS A 3 0.62 -16.63 35.31
C LYS A 3 -0.50 -16.68 34.26
N LYS A 4 -1.76 -16.56 34.70
CA LYS A 4 -2.96 -16.57 33.85
C LYS A 4 -2.99 -15.40 32.84
N ASN A 5 -2.47 -14.23 33.21
CA ASN A 5 -2.42 -13.05 32.32
C ASN A 5 -1.37 -13.23 31.22
N ILE A 6 -0.25 -13.89 31.52
CA ILE A 6 0.78 -14.18 30.51
C ILE A 6 0.21 -15.12 29.44
N VAL A 7 -0.54 -16.15 29.84
CA VAL A 7 -1.20 -17.08 28.92
C VAL A 7 -2.21 -16.37 28.02
N TYR A 8 -3.01 -15.46 28.56
CA TYR A 8 -3.95 -14.69 27.74
C TYR A 8 -3.23 -13.77 26.75
N CYS A 9 -2.17 -13.09 27.16
CA CYS A 9 -1.38 -12.24 26.27
C CYS A 9 -0.67 -13.04 25.16
N THR A 10 -0.15 -14.23 25.46
CA THR A 10 0.46 -15.07 24.42
C THR A 10 -0.58 -15.61 23.46
N LEU A 11 -1.73 -16.07 23.94
CA LEU A 11 -2.82 -16.53 23.06
C LEU A 11 -3.39 -15.40 22.19
N SER A 12 -3.54 -14.18 22.71
CA SER A 12 -4.05 -13.04 21.94
C SER A 12 -3.12 -12.63 20.80
N PHE A 13 -1.83 -12.95 20.89
CA PHE A 13 -0.87 -12.73 19.81
C PHE A 13 -0.80 -13.94 18.85
N LEU A 14 -0.70 -15.16 19.40
CA LEU A 14 -0.48 -16.37 18.61
C LEU A 14 -1.69 -16.76 17.76
N ILE A 15 -2.91 -16.60 18.26
CA ILE A 15 -4.11 -16.99 17.52
C ILE A 15 -4.25 -16.17 16.21
N PRO A 16 -4.25 -14.82 16.23
CA PRO A 16 -4.31 -14.04 14.99
C PRO A 16 -3.13 -14.31 14.05
N MET A 17 -1.93 -14.48 14.60
CA MET A 17 -0.73 -14.79 13.82
C MET A 17 -0.87 -16.12 13.06
N LEU A 18 -1.33 -17.17 13.73
CA LEU A 18 -1.56 -18.49 13.10
C LEU A 18 -2.64 -18.42 12.02
N VAL A 19 -3.75 -17.73 12.29
CA VAL A 19 -4.81 -17.52 11.30
C VAL A 19 -4.27 -16.79 10.07
N LEU A 20 -3.48 -15.73 10.26
CA LEU A 20 -2.86 -14.98 9.15
C LEU A 20 -1.93 -15.86 8.33
N VAL A 21 -1.07 -16.66 8.99
CA VAL A 21 -0.14 -17.59 8.31
C VAL A 21 -0.89 -18.63 7.50
N ILE A 22 -1.98 -19.19 8.04
CA ILE A 22 -2.83 -20.15 7.31
C ILE A 22 -3.45 -19.49 6.08
N ILE A 23 -4.00 -18.28 6.22
CA ILE A 23 -4.59 -17.54 5.09
C ILE A 23 -3.54 -17.26 4.02
N PHE A 24 -2.32 -16.85 4.41
CA PHE A 24 -1.24 -16.60 3.48
C PHE A 24 -0.80 -17.88 2.76
N ALA A 25 -0.67 -19.00 3.47
CA ALA A 25 -0.35 -20.29 2.87
C ALA A 25 -1.41 -20.74 1.85
N LEU A 26 -2.69 -20.62 2.19
CA LEU A 26 -3.81 -20.95 1.28
C LEU A 26 -3.86 -20.03 0.06
N SER A 27 -3.55 -18.74 0.26
CA SER A 27 -3.50 -17.72 -0.81
C SER A 27 -2.19 -17.75 -1.61
N LYS A 28 -1.27 -18.67 -1.28
CA LYS A 28 0.08 -18.78 -1.86
C LYS A 28 0.87 -17.46 -1.77
N VAL A 29 0.65 -16.72 -0.68
CA VAL A 29 1.37 -15.48 -0.36
C VAL A 29 2.60 -15.83 0.47
N TYR A 30 3.76 -15.39 0.00
CA TYR A 30 5.04 -15.69 0.62
C TYR A 30 5.78 -14.40 0.99
N PRO A 31 6.69 -14.42 1.98
CA PRO A 31 7.47 -13.22 2.34
C PRO A 31 8.40 -12.74 1.22
N PHE A 32 8.78 -13.63 0.29
CA PHE A 32 9.66 -13.33 -0.83
C PHE A 32 9.15 -13.97 -2.13
N GLY A 33 9.64 -13.50 -3.27
CA GLY A 33 9.26 -13.97 -4.60
C GLY A 33 8.15 -13.13 -5.24
N ASN A 34 7.43 -13.71 -6.19
CA ASN A 34 6.53 -12.95 -7.07
C ASN A 34 5.13 -12.68 -6.50
N ASN A 35 4.74 -13.36 -5.42
CA ASN A 35 3.42 -13.22 -4.80
C ASN A 35 3.57 -12.93 -3.30
N THR A 36 3.97 -11.71 -2.99
CA THR A 36 4.07 -11.24 -1.61
C THR A 36 2.80 -10.52 -1.18
N ALA A 37 2.63 -10.34 0.13
CA ALA A 37 1.45 -9.65 0.69
C ALA A 37 1.27 -8.25 0.10
N VAL A 38 2.37 -7.61 -0.32
CA VAL A 38 2.34 -6.23 -0.79
C VAL A 38 2.10 -6.12 -2.30
N VAL A 39 2.30 -7.19 -3.07
CA VAL A 39 1.95 -7.23 -4.49
C VAL A 39 0.45 -6.95 -4.70
N GLY A 40 -0.40 -7.37 -3.75
CA GLY A 40 -1.83 -7.06 -3.77
C GLY A 40 -2.11 -5.56 -3.71
N ASP A 41 -1.55 -4.88 -2.72
CA ASP A 41 -1.73 -3.43 -2.53
C ASP A 41 -1.09 -2.61 -3.68
N MET A 42 0.08 -3.05 -4.14
CA MET A 42 0.79 -2.46 -5.27
C MET A 42 -0.09 -2.43 -6.53
N LYS A 43 -0.73 -3.57 -6.86
CA LYS A 43 -1.61 -3.69 -8.03
C LYS A 43 -2.91 -2.93 -7.88
N ASN A 44 -3.52 -3.00 -6.70
CA ASN A 44 -4.88 -2.48 -6.50
C ASN A 44 -4.91 -0.97 -6.28
N GLN A 45 -3.87 -0.39 -5.67
CA GLN A 45 -3.89 0.98 -5.21
C GLN A 45 -2.63 1.77 -5.57
N TYR A 46 -1.45 1.24 -5.21
CA TYR A 46 -0.22 2.03 -5.27
C TYR A 46 0.16 2.45 -6.70
N ALA A 47 0.05 1.53 -7.67
CA ALA A 47 0.37 1.82 -9.06
C ALA A 47 -0.50 2.94 -9.64
N ALA A 48 -1.81 2.93 -9.34
CA ALA A 48 -2.75 3.94 -9.80
C ALA A 48 -2.44 5.31 -9.18
N ILE A 49 -2.16 5.35 -7.86
CA ILE A 49 -1.84 6.59 -7.16
C ILE A 49 -0.52 7.19 -7.65
N LEU A 50 0.53 6.37 -7.80
CA LEU A 50 1.84 6.84 -8.28
C LEU A 50 1.76 7.34 -9.73
N THR A 51 1.02 6.63 -10.59
CA THR A 51 0.78 7.06 -11.97
C THR A 51 -0.01 8.36 -12.02
N TYR A 52 -1.08 8.48 -11.22
CA TYR A 52 -1.87 9.71 -11.12
C TYR A 52 -1.01 10.89 -10.62
N GLY A 53 -0.20 10.68 -9.59
CA GLY A 53 0.72 11.68 -9.07
C GLY A 53 1.73 12.14 -10.12
N LYS A 54 2.30 11.19 -10.88
CA LYS A 54 3.23 11.49 -11.98
C LYS A 54 2.58 12.31 -13.10
N GLU A 55 1.42 11.89 -13.58
CA GLU A 55 0.73 12.55 -14.70
C GLU A 55 0.23 13.96 -14.34
N ASN A 56 -0.04 14.19 -13.06
CA ASN A 56 -0.58 15.45 -12.55
C ASN A 56 0.42 16.23 -11.70
N PHE A 57 1.71 15.88 -11.75
CA PHE A 57 2.75 16.44 -10.89
C PHE A 57 2.86 17.97 -10.96
N PHE A 58 2.65 18.54 -12.15
CA PHE A 58 2.66 19.99 -12.36
C PHE A 58 1.27 20.64 -12.27
N ASN A 59 0.23 19.87 -11.94
CA ASN A 59 -1.16 20.34 -11.84
C ASN A 59 -1.62 20.31 -10.39
N ILE A 60 -1.35 21.41 -9.67
CA ILE A 60 -1.68 21.53 -8.25
C ILE A 60 -3.18 21.33 -7.97
N HIS A 61 -4.07 21.77 -8.86
CA HIS A 61 -5.52 21.62 -8.67
C HIS A 61 -5.94 20.15 -8.66
N LYS A 62 -5.42 19.35 -9.60
CA LYS A 62 -5.67 17.90 -9.65
C LYS A 62 -5.00 17.17 -8.48
N MET A 63 -3.89 17.69 -7.96
CA MET A 63 -3.25 17.16 -6.74
C MET A 63 -4.01 17.49 -5.45
N LEU A 64 -4.91 18.48 -5.46
CA LEU A 64 -5.76 18.82 -4.31
C LEU A 64 -7.17 18.23 -4.42
N TYR A 65 -7.68 18.06 -5.64
CA TYR A 65 -9.02 17.51 -5.89
C TYR A 65 -9.02 16.62 -7.14
N SER A 66 -9.62 15.44 -7.02
CA SER A 66 -9.70 14.48 -8.12
C SER A 66 -11.13 14.03 -8.35
N ASN A 67 -11.61 14.20 -9.58
CA ASN A 67 -12.88 13.63 -10.06
C ASN A 67 -12.84 12.09 -10.10
N SER A 68 -11.63 11.51 -10.17
CA SER A 68 -11.43 10.07 -10.23
C SER A 68 -11.35 9.43 -8.84
N LEU A 69 -11.27 10.23 -7.77
CA LEU A 69 -11.32 9.73 -6.40
C LEU A 69 -12.80 9.55 -6.01
N ALA A 70 -13.27 8.30 -6.02
CA ALA A 70 -14.68 7.95 -5.85
C ALA A 70 -15.59 8.65 -6.89
N LEU A 71 -16.31 9.71 -6.50
CA LEU A 71 -17.18 10.53 -7.37
C LEU A 71 -16.73 12.00 -7.42
N GLY A 72 -15.48 12.28 -7.03
CA GLY A 72 -14.98 13.62 -6.79
C GLY A 72 -14.67 13.83 -5.31
N GLY A 73 -13.42 14.13 -4.99
CA GLY A 73 -13.02 14.30 -3.60
C GLY A 73 -11.67 14.98 -3.41
N ASN A 74 -11.43 15.36 -2.15
CA ASN A 74 -10.15 15.93 -1.71
C ASN A 74 -9.04 14.88 -1.85
N PHE A 75 -8.10 15.12 -2.76
CA PHE A 75 -6.96 14.24 -3.01
C PHE A 75 -5.78 14.52 -2.08
N TYR A 76 -5.79 15.65 -1.35
CA TYR A 76 -4.70 16.04 -0.47
C TYR A 76 -4.29 14.99 0.58
N PRO A 77 -5.21 14.24 1.24
CA PRO A 77 -4.82 13.17 2.16
C PRO A 77 -4.09 12.02 1.45
N VAL A 78 -4.53 11.66 0.24
CA VAL A 78 -3.89 10.61 -0.58
C VAL A 78 -2.50 11.08 -1.02
N LEU A 79 -2.41 12.33 -1.47
CA LEU A 79 -1.16 12.97 -1.85
C LEU A 79 -0.13 12.94 -0.71
N THR A 80 -0.52 13.39 0.48
CA THR A 80 0.38 13.45 1.65
C THR A 80 0.77 12.06 2.15
N TYR A 81 -0.16 11.11 2.16
CA TYR A 81 0.11 9.75 2.66
C TYR A 81 0.96 8.92 1.69
N TYR A 82 0.73 9.02 0.38
CA TYR A 82 1.36 8.14 -0.61
C TYR A 82 2.49 8.79 -1.42
N LEU A 83 2.39 10.10 -1.71
CA LEU A 83 3.22 10.73 -2.75
C LEU A 83 4.31 11.67 -2.23
N PHE A 84 4.21 12.19 -1.01
CA PHE A 84 5.16 13.17 -0.46
C PHE A 84 6.55 12.62 -0.12
N SER A 85 6.76 11.31 -0.18
CA SER A 85 8.12 10.76 -0.12
C SER A 85 8.95 11.27 -1.30
N PRO A 86 10.13 11.89 -1.08
CA PRO A 86 10.97 12.41 -2.16
C PRO A 86 11.47 11.31 -3.10
N ILE A 87 11.49 10.04 -2.66
CA ILE A 87 11.87 8.88 -3.49
C ILE A 87 10.89 8.69 -4.66
N ASN A 88 9.62 9.06 -4.49
CA ASN A 88 8.62 8.95 -5.55
C ASN A 88 8.91 9.85 -6.75
N LEU A 89 9.72 10.91 -6.58
CA LEU A 89 10.14 11.78 -7.68
C LEU A 89 10.96 11.02 -8.74
N ILE A 90 11.62 9.93 -8.35
CA ILE A 90 12.36 9.08 -9.30
C ILE A 90 11.41 8.49 -10.34
N ALA A 91 10.15 8.21 -9.99
CA ALA A 91 9.15 7.68 -10.91
C ALA A 91 8.83 8.63 -12.09
N LEU A 92 9.09 9.94 -11.95
CA LEU A 92 8.91 10.91 -13.03
C LEU A 92 9.80 10.62 -14.24
N PHE A 93 10.96 10.01 -14.04
CA PHE A 93 11.95 9.75 -15.10
C PHE A 93 11.70 8.46 -15.89
N PHE A 94 10.75 7.62 -15.47
CA PHE A 94 10.51 6.30 -16.08
C PHE A 94 9.12 6.21 -16.67
N SER A 95 8.94 5.46 -17.76
CA SER A 95 7.61 5.23 -18.36
C SER A 95 6.63 4.55 -17.39
N ASN A 96 5.33 4.76 -17.56
CA ASN A 96 4.28 4.18 -16.71
C ASN A 96 4.35 2.64 -16.65
N LYS A 97 4.90 1.99 -17.68
CA LYS A 97 5.16 0.54 -17.71
C LYS A 97 6.07 0.06 -16.56
N TYR A 98 6.95 0.93 -16.06
CA TYR A 98 7.91 0.60 -15.00
C TYR A 98 7.44 1.00 -13.60
N ILE A 99 6.28 1.66 -13.46
CA ILE A 99 5.72 2.04 -12.15
C ILE A 99 5.60 0.85 -11.18
N PRO A 100 5.21 -0.36 -11.62
CA PRO A 100 5.23 -1.54 -10.76
C PRO A 100 6.58 -1.94 -10.16
N LEU A 101 7.71 -1.41 -10.67
CA LEU A 101 9.05 -1.69 -10.17
C LEU A 101 9.52 -0.74 -9.06
N PHE A 102 8.76 0.32 -8.77
CA PHE A 102 9.08 1.29 -7.71
C PHE A 102 8.69 0.79 -6.31
N TYR A 103 8.47 -0.52 -6.20
CA TYR A 103 8.06 -1.23 -4.99
C TYR A 103 8.90 -2.51 -4.85
#